data_AF-A0A6H5KZM0-F1
#
_entry.id   AF-A0A6H5KZM0-F1
#
_cell.length_a   1.000
_cell.length_b   1.000
_cell.length_c   1.000
_cell.angle_alpha   90.00
_cell.angle_beta   90.00
_cell.angle_gamma   90.00
#
_symmetry.space_group_name_H-M   'P 1'
#
loop_
_entity.id
_entity.type
_entity.pdbx_description
1 polymer ?
#
loop_
_entity_poly.entity_id
_entity_poly.type
_entity_poly.pdbx_seq_one_letter_code
_entity_poly.pdbx_strand_id
1 'polypeptide(L)'
;MVTKRKGRYVATGVTAKGKARTEKANLANMLRAKEAALVVREATVAAREAAMAEAEKAAQEKQQQQGPEVDTRTPEQEAREQQAAQQRDDLAPKTGSLLDISQSRSILLTYFELVQSGVEPNKAVQRTAATLRVGKDKVFKVRAHWWEKTELLASSAEGRGVSSGKDGRKLLDDVQCASLRAFISDKHENGQQVFRRTVREWIKERCNKDLSNRAVGGLLYRIGYRRRGGRIKIPPLNDDRKARIRRFLVEMSAALTQEEKEEAVIVYMDESFCHQLHGSAYSYFLTDDNGVVQDGMGRTSGKGLRMIMVHAITKGGALAAVDENNFPIPEGWFKPKDKGKGRQGAGSMGTEETAEMLWQAKRATGDYHDAMKDKMFMEWLERRLAPAFKAKYGNKKMIFVLDNAS
;
A
#
# COMPACT_ATOMS: atom_id res chain seq x y z
N MET A 1 -43.48 -28.92 -25.22
CA MET A 1 -44.92 -29.27 -25.15
C MET A 1 -45.44 -29.44 -26.56
N VAL A 2 -45.89 -30.65 -26.94
CA VAL A 2 -46.42 -30.94 -28.28
C VAL A 2 -47.92 -31.22 -28.13
N THR A 3 -48.77 -30.38 -28.70
CA THR A 3 -50.22 -30.61 -28.78
C THR A 3 -50.60 -31.05 -30.20
N LYS A 4 -51.36 -32.14 -30.28
CA LYS A 4 -51.74 -32.82 -31.53
C LYS A 4 -53.06 -32.24 -32.05
N ARG A 5 -53.03 -31.52 -33.17
CA ARG A 5 -54.24 -31.25 -33.99
C ARG A 5 -53.91 -31.39 -35.48
N LYS A 6 -54.65 -32.28 -36.14
CA LYS A 6 -54.74 -32.48 -37.60
C LYS A 6 -53.40 -32.67 -38.34
N GLY A 7 -52.81 -33.87 -38.22
CA GLY A 7 -52.09 -34.52 -39.31
C GLY A 7 -50.83 -33.88 -39.91
N ARG A 8 -50.27 -32.81 -39.33
CA ARG A 8 -48.95 -32.27 -39.72
C ARG A 8 -48.14 -31.91 -38.47
N TYR A 9 -46.92 -32.45 -38.39
CA TYR A 9 -45.92 -31.97 -37.44
C TYR A 9 -45.46 -30.58 -37.91
N VAL A 10 -45.86 -29.51 -37.21
CA VAL A 10 -45.29 -28.17 -37.41
C VAL A 10 -44.29 -27.94 -36.29
N ALA A 11 -43.00 -27.99 -36.62
CA ALA A 11 -41.96 -27.57 -35.71
C ALA A 11 -42.05 -26.04 -35.53
N THR A 12 -42.39 -25.57 -34.33
CA THR A 12 -42.26 -24.16 -33.95
C THR A 12 -40.79 -23.84 -33.71
N GLY A 13 -40.00 -23.84 -34.77
CA GLY A 13 -38.64 -23.34 -34.76
C GLY A 13 -38.67 -21.81 -34.79
N VAL A 14 -38.47 -21.16 -33.64
CA VAL A 14 -38.02 -19.76 -33.65
C VAL A 14 -36.65 -19.77 -34.31
N THR A 15 -36.57 -19.28 -35.55
CA THR A 15 -35.32 -19.25 -36.31
C THR A 15 -34.27 -18.43 -35.55
N ALA A 16 -32.99 -18.85 -35.62
CA ALA A 16 -31.88 -18.16 -34.94
C ALA A 16 -31.81 -16.66 -35.30
N LYS A 17 -32.25 -16.29 -36.51
CA LYS A 17 -32.42 -14.89 -36.94
C LYS A 17 -33.46 -14.11 -36.14
N GLY A 18 -34.56 -14.73 -35.73
CA GLY A 18 -35.59 -14.11 -34.89
C GLY A 18 -35.08 -13.82 -33.47
N LYS A 19 -34.31 -14.76 -32.89
CA LYS A 19 -33.73 -14.65 -31.55
C LYS A 19 -32.64 -13.56 -31.46
N ALA A 20 -31.78 -13.46 -32.48
CA ALA A 20 -30.77 -12.41 -32.56
C ALA A 20 -31.38 -11.00 -32.74
N ARG A 21 -32.54 -10.91 -33.41
CA ARG A 21 -33.23 -9.62 -33.62
C ARG A 21 -33.92 -9.12 -32.36
N THR A 22 -34.49 -10.01 -31.55
CA THR A 22 -35.05 -9.68 -30.23
C THR A 22 -33.97 -9.33 -29.21
N GLU A 23 -32.84 -10.03 -29.20
CA GLU A 23 -31.71 -9.68 -28.32
C GLU A 23 -31.11 -8.31 -28.64
N LYS A 24 -30.95 -7.98 -29.93
CA LYS A 24 -30.48 -6.65 -30.35
C LYS A 24 -31.46 -5.52 -29.98
N ALA A 25 -32.77 -5.78 -30.08
CA ALA A 25 -33.79 -4.82 -29.65
C ALA A 25 -33.79 -4.63 -28.12
N ASN A 26 -33.63 -5.71 -27.35
CA ASN A 26 -33.55 -5.65 -25.90
C ASN A 26 -32.30 -4.89 -25.43
N LEU A 27 -31.15 -5.10 -26.08
CA LEU A 27 -29.92 -4.36 -25.80
C LEU A 27 -30.07 -2.86 -26.10
N ALA A 28 -30.70 -2.51 -27.23
CA ALA A 28 -30.95 -1.12 -27.58
C ALA A 28 -31.88 -0.41 -26.57
N ASN A 29 -32.93 -1.10 -26.10
CA ASN A 29 -33.82 -0.56 -25.07
C ASN A 29 -33.11 -0.40 -23.72
N MET A 30 -32.23 -1.34 -23.36
CA MET A 30 -31.43 -1.27 -22.14
C MET A 30 -30.43 -0.09 -22.18
N LEU A 31 -29.80 0.17 -23.33
CA LEU A 31 -28.89 1.29 -23.51
C LEU A 31 -29.62 2.63 -23.39
N ARG A 32 -30.79 2.79 -24.03
CA ARG A 32 -31.61 4.00 -23.86
C ARG A 32 -32.05 4.23 -22.42
N ALA A 33 -32.41 3.16 -21.70
CA ALA A 33 -32.76 3.27 -20.29
C ALA A 33 -31.58 3.73 -19.43
N LYS A 34 -30.36 3.28 -19.73
CA LYS A 34 -29.13 3.72 -19.05
C LYS A 34 -28.77 5.17 -19.38
N GLU A 35 -28.91 5.59 -20.63
CA GLU A 35 -28.71 6.99 -21.04
C GLU A 35 -29.70 7.91 -20.32
N ALA A 36 -30.99 7.55 -20.27
CA ALA A 36 -31.99 8.32 -19.54
C ALA A 36 -31.68 8.42 -18.04
N ALA A 37 -31.22 7.33 -17.42
CA ALA A 37 -30.82 7.34 -16.01
C ALA A 37 -29.57 8.22 -15.77
N LEU A 38 -28.64 8.27 -16.72
CA LEU A 38 -27.45 9.10 -16.64
C LEU A 38 -27.80 10.59 -16.73
N VAL A 39 -28.71 10.97 -17.62
CA VAL A 39 -29.22 12.35 -17.73
C VAL A 39 -29.91 12.81 -16.44
N VAL A 40 -30.73 11.95 -15.82
CA VAL A 40 -31.36 12.26 -14.52
C VAL A 40 -30.31 12.42 -13.41
N ARG A 41 -29.25 11.60 -13.44
CA ARG A 41 -28.14 11.70 -12.48
C ARG A 41 -27.32 12.98 -12.66
N GLU A 42 -27.03 13.37 -13.90
CA GLU A 42 -26.34 14.63 -14.19
C GLU A 42 -27.17 15.84 -13.76
N ALA A 43 -28.49 15.83 -14.02
CA ALA A 43 -29.40 16.88 -13.57
C ALA A 43 -29.46 17.00 -12.04
N THR A 44 -29.44 15.88 -11.31
CA THR A 44 -29.43 15.90 -9.84
C THR A 44 -28.11 16.36 -9.25
N VAL A 45 -26.98 16.04 -9.88
CA VAL A 45 -25.67 16.59 -9.48
C VAL A 45 -25.62 18.09 -9.71
N ALA A 46 -26.06 18.57 -10.88
CA ALA A 46 -26.12 19.99 -11.20
C ALA A 46 -27.02 20.77 -10.21
N ALA A 47 -28.16 20.21 -9.83
CA ALA A 47 -29.03 20.81 -8.82
C ALA A 47 -28.37 20.89 -7.43
N ARG A 48 -27.57 19.89 -7.06
CA ARG A 48 -26.84 19.87 -5.79
C ARG A 48 -25.67 20.86 -5.77
N GLU A 49 -24.96 21.00 -6.89
CA GLU A 49 -23.91 22.00 -7.05
C GLU A 49 -24.47 23.42 -7.01
N ALA A 50 -25.61 23.67 -7.66
CA ALA A 50 -26.32 24.95 -7.57
C ALA A 50 -26.74 25.27 -6.14
N ALA A 51 -27.30 24.30 -5.40
CA ALA A 51 -27.70 24.48 -4.01
C ALA A 51 -26.50 24.75 -3.07
N MET A 52 -25.33 24.11 -3.32
CA MET A 52 -24.12 24.41 -2.57
C MET A 52 -23.59 25.82 -2.87
N ALA A 53 -23.59 26.24 -4.13
CA ALA A 53 -23.17 27.59 -4.51
C ALA A 53 -24.08 28.68 -3.91
N GLU A 54 -25.39 28.41 -3.80
CA GLU A 54 -26.35 29.30 -3.14
C GLU A 54 -26.14 29.35 -1.62
N ALA A 55 -25.86 28.19 -1.00
CA ALA A 55 -25.54 28.12 0.42
C ALA A 55 -24.21 28.82 0.77
N GLU A 56 -23.21 28.74 -0.12
CA GLU A 56 -21.91 29.40 0.06
C GLU A 56 -22.04 30.92 -0.08
N LYS A 57 -22.83 31.41 -1.04
CA LYS A 57 -23.19 32.84 -1.13
C LYS A 57 -23.93 33.32 0.12
N ALA A 58 -24.91 32.57 0.60
CA ALA A 58 -25.64 32.90 1.83
C ALA A 58 -24.74 32.89 3.08
N ALA A 59 -23.71 32.03 3.12
CA ALA A 59 -22.72 32.01 4.20
C ALA A 59 -21.77 33.22 4.13
N GLN A 60 -21.35 33.63 2.94
CA GLN A 60 -20.52 34.82 2.73
C GLN A 60 -21.28 36.11 3.07
N GLU A 61 -22.57 36.20 2.72
CA GLU A 61 -23.44 37.32 3.09
C GLU A 61 -23.66 37.40 4.62
N LYS A 62 -23.79 36.25 5.30
CA LYS A 62 -23.86 36.20 6.77
C LYS A 62 -22.54 36.63 7.44
N GLN A 63 -21.40 36.27 6.86
CA GLN A 63 -20.09 36.70 7.37
C GLN A 63 -19.82 38.19 7.14
N GLN A 64 -20.36 38.79 6.08
CA GLN A 64 -20.23 40.23 5.85
C GLN A 64 -21.18 41.07 6.72
N GLN A 65 -22.24 40.47 7.29
CA GLN A 65 -23.19 41.16 8.17
C GLN A 65 -22.85 41.03 9.68
N GLN A 66 -21.86 40.22 10.07
CA GLN A 66 -21.42 40.08 11.46
C GLN A 66 -20.03 40.75 11.65
N GLY A 67 -20.03 41.96 12.22
CA GLY A 67 -18.82 42.59 12.77
C GLY A 67 -18.28 41.82 14.00
N PRO A 68 -17.08 42.17 14.51
CA PRO A 68 -16.38 41.35 15.51
C PRO A 68 -17.20 41.25 16.81
N GLU A 69 -17.49 40.01 17.20
CA GLU A 69 -18.28 39.66 18.38
C GLU A 69 -17.45 39.91 19.65
N VAL A 70 -17.92 40.82 20.50
CA VAL A 70 -17.35 41.07 21.83
C VAL A 70 -17.77 39.93 22.75
N ASP A 71 -16.79 39.18 23.25
CA ASP A 71 -16.99 38.12 24.22
C ASP A 71 -17.52 38.69 25.55
N THR A 72 -18.76 38.32 25.91
CA THR A 72 -19.46 38.83 27.09
C THR A 72 -19.31 37.92 28.31
N ARG A 73 -18.42 36.94 28.28
CA ARG A 73 -18.18 36.04 29.42
C ARG A 73 -17.41 36.75 30.52
N THR A 74 -17.92 36.67 31.75
CA THR A 74 -17.22 37.24 32.91
C THR A 74 -15.99 36.37 33.26
N PRO A 75 -14.88 36.96 33.76
CA PRO A 75 -13.67 36.22 34.12
C PRO A 75 -13.91 35.07 35.11
N GLU A 76 -14.93 35.18 35.97
CA GLU A 76 -15.33 34.12 36.90
C GLU A 76 -15.99 32.92 36.21
N GLN A 77 -16.70 33.13 35.10
CA GLN A 77 -17.31 32.06 34.32
C GLN A 77 -16.24 31.29 33.53
N GLU A 78 -15.27 31.99 32.93
CA GLU A 78 -14.13 31.35 32.28
C GLU A 78 -13.26 30.59 33.28
N ALA A 79 -13.01 31.14 34.47
CA ALA A 79 -12.25 30.46 35.53
C ALA A 79 -12.96 29.19 36.04
N ARG A 80 -14.29 29.22 36.18
CA ARG A 80 -15.09 28.03 36.55
C ARG A 80 -15.08 26.97 35.47
N GLU A 81 -15.18 27.37 34.21
CA GLU A 81 -15.19 26.43 33.08
C GLU A 81 -13.80 25.81 32.86
N GLN A 82 -12.73 26.58 33.06
CA GLN A 82 -11.34 26.09 33.05
C GLN A 82 -11.05 25.17 34.24
N GLN A 83 -11.53 25.49 35.46
CA GLN A 83 -11.43 24.58 36.61
C GLN A 83 -12.22 23.28 36.38
N ALA A 84 -13.42 23.36 35.81
CA ALA A 84 -14.23 22.19 35.48
C ALA A 84 -13.57 21.34 34.37
N ALA A 85 -12.90 21.96 33.39
CA ALA A 85 -12.14 21.27 32.35
C ALA A 85 -10.88 20.60 32.92
N GLN A 86 -10.13 21.28 33.81
CA GLN A 86 -8.97 20.71 34.50
C GLN A 86 -9.37 19.53 35.40
N GLN A 87 -10.45 19.66 36.18
CA GLN A 87 -10.98 18.53 36.97
C GLN A 87 -11.40 17.35 36.10
N ARG A 88 -11.96 17.59 34.90
CA ARG A 88 -12.33 16.52 33.95
C ARG A 88 -11.12 15.81 33.36
N ASP A 89 -10.05 16.52 33.05
CA ASP A 89 -8.82 15.94 32.51
C ASP A 89 -8.00 15.20 33.58
N ASP A 90 -8.00 15.66 34.83
CA ASP A 90 -7.38 14.96 35.97
C ASP A 90 -8.12 13.67 36.35
N LEU A 91 -9.43 13.62 36.11
CA LEU A 91 -10.27 12.44 36.36
C LEU A 91 -10.20 11.40 35.22
N ALA A 92 -9.76 11.78 34.01
CA ALA A 92 -9.63 10.87 32.88
C ALA A 92 -8.45 9.89 33.09
N PRO A 93 -8.69 8.57 33.28
CA PRO A 93 -7.65 7.62 33.57
C PRO A 93 -6.75 7.41 32.35
N LYS A 94 -5.45 7.73 32.50
CA LYS A 94 -4.41 7.33 31.55
C LYS A 94 -4.48 5.83 31.32
N THR A 95 -4.38 5.39 30.07
CA THR A 95 -4.46 3.97 29.68
C THR A 95 -3.52 3.12 30.54
N GLY A 96 -4.07 2.21 31.35
CA GLY A 96 -3.31 1.36 32.28
C GLY A 96 -3.25 1.81 33.75
N SER A 97 -3.78 3.00 34.11
CA SER A 97 -3.77 3.51 35.48
C SER A 97 -4.62 2.66 36.45
N LEU A 98 -4.28 2.71 37.74
CA LEU A 98 -5.13 2.20 38.82
C LEU A 98 -6.40 3.05 38.88
N LEU A 99 -7.53 2.39 39.16
CA LEU A 99 -8.80 3.02 39.42
C LEU A 99 -8.83 3.43 40.89
N ASP A 100 -8.89 4.74 41.12
CA ASP A 100 -8.97 5.32 42.45
C ASP A 100 -10.43 5.45 42.93
N ILE A 101 -10.63 5.57 44.25
CA ILE A 101 -11.94 5.72 44.91
C ILE A 101 -12.69 6.93 44.36
N SER A 102 -11.99 8.04 44.13
CA SER A 102 -12.56 9.25 43.54
C SER A 102 -13.14 8.99 42.15
N GLN A 103 -12.39 8.25 41.30
CA GLN A 103 -12.83 7.89 39.95
C GLN A 103 -14.01 6.93 39.96
N SER A 104 -14.02 5.94 40.85
CA SER A 104 -15.16 5.03 41.03
C SER A 104 -16.42 5.78 41.47
N ARG A 105 -16.27 6.77 42.36
CA ARG A 105 -17.38 7.63 42.79
C ARG A 105 -17.93 8.47 41.63
N SER A 106 -17.07 9.13 40.85
CA SER A 106 -17.50 9.91 39.69
C SER A 106 -18.22 9.05 38.64
N ILE A 107 -17.71 7.84 38.38
CA ILE A 107 -18.35 6.89 37.46
C ILE A 107 -19.76 6.52 37.95
N LEU A 108 -19.93 6.21 39.24
CA LEU A 108 -21.24 5.85 39.79
C LEU A 108 -22.21 7.03 39.79
N LEU A 109 -21.77 8.22 40.20
CA LEU A 109 -22.63 9.41 40.24
C LEU A 109 -23.16 9.76 38.85
N THR A 110 -22.26 9.86 37.85
CA THR A 110 -22.67 10.15 36.46
C THR A 110 -23.57 9.04 35.90
N TYR A 111 -23.31 7.77 36.23
CA TYR A 111 -24.18 6.66 35.83
C TYR A 111 -25.57 6.76 36.47
N PHE A 112 -25.65 7.02 37.77
CA PHE A 112 -26.93 7.12 38.49
C PHE A 112 -27.76 8.31 38.05
N GLU A 113 -27.16 9.47 37.81
CA GLU A 113 -27.84 10.65 37.26
C GLU A 113 -28.46 10.36 35.89
N LEU A 114 -27.75 9.63 35.03
CA LEU A 114 -28.26 9.22 33.72
C LEU A 114 -29.42 8.24 33.84
N VAL A 115 -29.35 7.29 34.78
CA VAL A 115 -30.45 6.33 35.00
C VAL A 115 -31.67 7.03 35.63
N GLN A 116 -31.46 7.94 36.58
CA GLN A 116 -32.54 8.73 37.21
C GLN A 116 -33.24 9.66 36.21
N SER A 117 -32.50 10.17 35.21
CA SER A 117 -33.09 10.94 34.09
C SER A 117 -33.78 10.08 33.02
N GLY A 118 -33.95 8.77 33.26
CA GLY A 118 -34.70 7.86 32.41
C GLY A 118 -33.90 7.23 31.26
N VAL A 119 -32.57 7.36 31.27
CA VAL A 119 -31.72 6.69 30.27
C VAL A 119 -31.61 5.19 30.58
N GLU A 120 -31.84 4.36 29.57
CA GLU A 120 -31.71 2.89 29.68
C GLU A 120 -30.30 2.50 30.18
N PRO A 121 -30.16 1.56 31.15
CA PRO A 121 -28.90 1.24 31.82
C PRO A 121 -27.71 0.99 30.89
N ASN A 122 -27.89 0.30 29.76
CA ASN A 122 -26.78 0.04 28.83
C ASN A 122 -26.33 1.32 28.10
N LYS A 123 -27.28 2.20 27.75
CA LYS A 123 -26.98 3.52 27.18
C LYS A 123 -26.34 4.44 28.23
N ALA A 124 -26.76 4.35 29.49
CA ALA A 124 -26.14 5.09 30.59
C ALA A 124 -24.67 4.67 30.78
N VAL A 125 -24.34 3.37 30.67
CA VAL A 125 -22.94 2.90 30.67
C VAL A 125 -22.13 3.50 29.52
N GLN A 126 -22.67 3.49 28.30
CA GLN A 126 -21.97 4.03 27.13
C GLN A 126 -21.76 5.55 27.24
N ARG A 127 -22.78 6.29 27.71
CA ARG A 127 -22.70 7.73 27.92
C ARG A 127 -21.73 8.08 29.04
N THR A 128 -21.78 7.37 30.17
CA THR A 128 -20.81 7.56 31.27
C THR A 128 -19.38 7.32 30.81
N ALA A 129 -19.15 6.26 30.02
CA ALA A 129 -17.85 5.96 29.44
C ALA A 129 -17.33 7.07 28.52
N ALA A 130 -18.22 7.63 27.68
CA ALA A 130 -17.89 8.74 26.79
C ALA A 130 -17.62 10.04 27.57
N THR A 131 -18.49 10.40 28.53
CA THR A 131 -18.40 11.63 29.33
C THR A 131 -17.13 11.68 30.17
N LEU A 132 -16.75 10.56 30.79
CA LEU A 132 -15.57 10.48 31.67
C LEU A 132 -14.32 9.95 30.95
N ARG A 133 -14.41 9.73 29.62
CA ARG A 133 -13.33 9.15 28.80
C ARG A 133 -12.74 7.86 29.38
N VAL A 134 -13.60 7.01 29.96
CA VAL A 134 -13.22 5.72 30.55
C VAL A 134 -13.69 4.55 29.69
N GLY A 135 -12.99 3.42 29.72
CA GLY A 135 -13.42 2.22 29.01
C GLY A 135 -14.76 1.68 29.52
N LYS A 136 -15.65 1.25 28.62
CA LYS A 136 -16.98 0.70 28.96
C LYS A 136 -16.90 -0.44 30.01
N ASP A 137 -15.90 -1.31 29.87
CA ASP A 137 -15.67 -2.42 30.80
C ASP A 137 -15.37 -1.95 32.23
N LYS A 138 -14.70 -0.79 32.39
CA LYS A 138 -14.44 -0.22 33.73
C LYS A 138 -15.73 0.25 34.38
N VAL A 139 -16.60 0.93 33.62
CA VAL A 139 -17.92 1.36 34.11
C VAL A 139 -18.76 0.16 34.53
N PHE A 140 -18.76 -0.91 33.72
CA PHE A 140 -19.43 -2.16 34.07
C PHE A 140 -18.90 -2.78 35.37
N LYS A 141 -17.57 -2.86 35.54
CA LYS A 141 -16.95 -3.44 36.75
C LYS A 141 -17.28 -2.64 38.01
N VAL A 142 -17.20 -1.31 37.93
CA VAL A 142 -17.55 -0.43 39.06
C VAL A 142 -19.01 -0.58 39.44
N ARG A 143 -19.91 -0.54 38.45
CA ARG A 143 -21.35 -0.73 38.66
C ARG A 143 -21.67 -2.08 39.28
N ALA A 144 -21.12 -3.17 38.73
CA ALA A 144 -21.36 -4.52 39.23
C ALA A 144 -20.87 -4.68 40.68
N HIS A 145 -19.66 -4.18 40.97
CA HIS A 145 -19.10 -4.20 42.32
C HIS A 145 -19.94 -3.41 43.33
N TRP A 146 -20.45 -2.24 42.93
CA TRP A 146 -21.36 -1.45 43.77
C TRP A 146 -22.67 -2.18 44.05
N TRP A 147 -23.23 -2.86 43.05
CA TRP A 147 -24.49 -3.62 43.23
C TRP A 147 -24.32 -4.85 44.11
N GLU A 148 -23.15 -5.48 44.08
CA GLU A 148 -22.86 -6.69 44.84
C GLU A 148 -22.41 -6.40 46.28
N LYS A 149 -21.61 -5.35 46.48
CA LYS A 149 -20.94 -5.08 47.75
C LYS A 149 -21.29 -3.74 48.39
N THR A 150 -21.97 -2.85 47.66
CA THR A 150 -22.33 -1.48 48.13
C THR A 150 -21.12 -0.64 48.56
N GLU A 151 -19.94 -0.93 47.99
CA GLU A 151 -18.67 -0.27 48.28
C GLU A 151 -18.02 0.27 47.00
N LEU A 152 -17.20 1.32 47.14
CA LEU A 152 -16.47 1.91 46.02
C LEU A 152 -15.29 1.01 45.61
N LEU A 153 -15.22 0.69 44.31
CA LEU A 153 -14.16 -0.15 43.77
C LEU A 153 -12.83 0.63 43.70
N ALA A 154 -11.91 0.39 44.62
CA ALA A 154 -10.51 0.78 44.47
C ALA A 154 -9.73 -0.40 43.87
N SER A 155 -9.01 -0.21 42.78
CA SER A 155 -8.11 -1.26 42.30
C SER A 155 -6.75 -1.10 42.98
N SER A 156 -6.27 -2.13 43.68
CA SER A 156 -4.89 -2.16 44.16
C SER A 156 -3.94 -2.68 43.07
N ALA A 157 -2.65 -2.37 43.21
CA ALA A 157 -1.60 -2.91 42.35
C ALA A 157 -1.32 -4.40 42.62
N GLU A 158 -1.81 -4.93 43.75
CA GLU A 158 -1.60 -6.33 44.12
C GLU A 158 -2.40 -7.22 43.16
N GLY A 159 -1.67 -8.07 42.42
CA GLY A 159 -2.25 -8.93 41.39
C GLY A 159 -2.11 -8.41 39.96
N ARG A 160 -1.83 -7.11 39.72
CA ARG A 160 -1.55 -6.61 38.37
C ARG A 160 -0.14 -7.05 37.94
N GLY A 161 -0.08 -8.01 37.01
CA GLY A 161 1.17 -8.58 36.52
C GLY A 161 1.63 -9.86 37.25
N VAL A 162 0.83 -10.39 38.19
CA VAL A 162 1.15 -11.64 38.91
C VAL A 162 1.06 -12.89 38.00
N SER A 163 0.66 -12.74 36.74
CA SER A 163 0.86 -13.75 35.71
C SER A 163 2.22 -13.60 35.01
N SER A 164 3.31 -13.99 35.70
CA SER A 164 4.53 -14.60 35.10
C SER A 164 5.81 -14.48 35.95
N GLY A 165 5.79 -13.80 37.09
CA GLY A 165 6.99 -13.62 37.91
C GLY A 165 7.36 -14.79 38.82
N LYS A 166 6.39 -15.63 39.22
CA LYS A 166 6.59 -16.70 40.23
C LYS A 166 6.53 -18.13 39.69
N ASP A 167 6.21 -18.33 38.41
CA ASP A 167 6.21 -19.65 37.80
C ASP A 167 7.60 -19.93 37.19
N GLY A 168 8.56 -20.32 38.04
CA GLY A 168 9.91 -20.76 37.62
C GLY A 168 9.89 -21.89 36.58
N ARG A 169 8.72 -22.52 36.37
CA ARG A 169 8.44 -23.52 35.35
C ARG A 169 8.47 -22.99 33.90
N LYS A 170 8.36 -21.68 33.68
CA LYS A 170 8.28 -21.06 32.31
C LYS A 170 9.49 -20.22 31.91
N LEU A 171 10.50 -20.12 32.76
CA LEU A 171 11.74 -19.39 32.50
C LEU A 171 12.89 -20.37 32.26
N LEU A 172 13.71 -20.15 31.24
CA LEU A 172 14.99 -20.85 31.11
C LEU A 172 15.96 -20.28 32.14
N ASP A 173 16.78 -21.14 32.74
CA ASP A 173 17.92 -20.70 33.54
C ASP A 173 19.06 -20.18 32.64
N ASP A 174 20.12 -19.65 33.26
CA ASP A 174 21.23 -19.04 32.52
C ASP A 174 22.01 -20.05 31.68
N VAL A 175 22.12 -21.31 32.12
CA VAL A 175 22.80 -22.40 31.40
C VAL A 175 22.00 -22.81 30.16
N GLN A 176 20.68 -22.92 30.31
CA GLN A 176 19.74 -23.16 29.22
C GLN A 176 19.73 -21.99 28.24
N CYS A 177 19.81 -20.74 28.72
CA CYS A 177 19.93 -19.57 27.88
C CYS A 177 21.26 -19.56 27.09
N ALA A 178 22.38 -19.92 27.72
CA ALA A 178 23.67 -20.04 27.03
C ALA A 178 23.64 -21.13 25.95
N SER A 179 23.07 -22.29 26.27
CA SER A 179 22.88 -23.40 25.31
C SER A 179 21.98 -23.00 24.13
N LEU A 180 20.92 -22.23 24.40
CA LEU A 180 20.05 -21.70 23.36
C LEU A 180 20.79 -20.69 22.45
N ARG A 181 21.67 -19.84 23.01
CA ARG A 181 22.50 -18.93 22.22
C ARG A 181 23.44 -19.70 21.29
N ALA A 182 24.10 -20.74 21.80
CA ALA A 182 24.99 -21.60 21.00
C ALA A 182 24.22 -22.29 19.85
N PHE A 183 23.04 -22.84 20.14
CA PHE A 183 22.17 -23.42 19.11
C PHE A 183 21.79 -22.41 18.02
N ILE A 184 21.43 -21.18 18.39
CA ILE A 184 21.10 -20.14 17.42
C ILE A 184 22.33 -19.74 16.59
N SER A 185 23.53 -19.67 17.19
CA SER A 185 24.78 -19.35 16.48
C SER A 185 25.12 -20.41 15.43
N ASP A 186 25.12 -21.69 15.83
CA ASP A 186 25.39 -22.82 14.93
C ASP A 186 24.46 -22.81 13.71
N LYS A 187 23.16 -22.55 13.93
CA LYS A 187 22.20 -22.44 12.82
C LYS A 187 22.57 -21.30 11.87
N HIS A 188 22.96 -20.14 12.37
CA HIS A 188 23.36 -19.02 11.53
C HIS A 188 24.70 -19.24 10.81
N GLU A 189 25.67 -19.90 11.46
CA GLU A 189 26.95 -20.27 10.85
C GLU A 189 26.75 -21.21 9.67
N ASN A 190 25.81 -22.14 9.79
CA ASN A 190 25.37 -23.04 8.72
C ASN A 190 24.40 -22.39 7.71
N GLY A 191 24.19 -21.07 7.77
CA GLY A 191 23.32 -20.33 6.84
C GLY A 191 21.82 -20.60 7.00
N GLN A 192 21.39 -21.26 8.08
CA GLN A 192 20.01 -21.61 8.34
C GLN A 192 19.26 -20.48 9.06
N GLN A 193 17.98 -20.32 8.74
CA GLN A 193 17.11 -19.36 9.42
C GLN A 193 16.53 -19.97 10.70
N VAL A 194 16.53 -19.20 11.79
CA VAL A 194 15.94 -19.62 13.06
C VAL A 194 14.56 -19.01 13.25
N PHE A 195 13.53 -19.85 13.30
CA PHE A 195 12.15 -19.43 13.57
C PHE A 195 11.77 -19.68 15.04
N ARG A 196 10.73 -18.98 15.52
CA ARG A 196 10.18 -19.20 16.87
C ARG A 196 9.75 -20.65 17.10
N ARG A 197 9.24 -21.33 16.07
CA ARG A 197 8.87 -22.75 16.12
C ARG A 197 10.09 -23.64 16.35
N THR A 198 11.17 -23.40 15.61
CA THR A 198 12.44 -24.13 15.75
C THR A 198 13.01 -23.97 17.16
N VAL A 199 12.98 -22.75 17.71
CA VAL A 199 13.39 -22.49 19.09
C VAL A 199 12.46 -23.18 20.09
N ARG A 200 11.14 -23.20 19.85
CA ARG A 200 10.18 -23.89 20.70
C ARG A 200 10.46 -25.40 20.76
N GLU A 201 10.66 -26.03 19.61
CA GLU A 201 10.96 -27.47 19.50
C GLU A 201 12.25 -27.79 20.25
N TRP A 202 13.30 -27.00 20.04
CA TRP A 202 14.56 -27.14 20.79
C TRP A 202 14.37 -27.00 22.31
N ILE A 203 13.60 -26.00 22.77
CA ILE A 203 13.32 -25.82 24.21
C ILE A 203 12.55 -27.01 24.78
N LYS A 204 11.58 -27.54 24.02
CA LYS A 204 10.80 -28.71 24.45
C LYS A 204 11.69 -29.95 24.60
N GLU A 205 12.58 -30.19 23.64
CA GLU A 205 13.45 -31.37 23.63
C GLU A 205 14.61 -31.28 24.63
N ARG A 206 15.27 -30.13 24.75
CA ARG A 206 16.49 -29.96 25.56
C ARG A 206 16.23 -29.45 26.97
N CYS A 207 15.17 -28.68 27.17
CA CYS A 207 14.86 -28.07 28.47
C CYS A 207 13.61 -28.67 29.11
N ASN A 208 12.95 -29.64 28.45
CA ASN A 208 11.69 -30.26 28.89
C ASN A 208 10.60 -29.24 29.28
N LYS A 209 10.51 -28.14 28.50
CA LYS A 209 9.57 -27.04 28.75
C LYS A 209 8.72 -26.79 27.51
N ASP A 210 7.39 -26.86 27.65
CA ASP A 210 6.48 -26.52 26.55
C ASP A 210 6.06 -25.04 26.64
N LEU A 211 6.68 -24.21 25.80
CA LEU A 211 6.38 -22.79 25.72
C LEU A 211 5.53 -22.49 24.48
N SER A 212 4.58 -21.55 24.60
CA SER A 212 3.88 -21.04 23.41
C SER A 212 4.82 -20.22 22.52
N ASN A 213 4.53 -20.13 21.21
CA ASN A 213 5.29 -19.29 20.28
C ASN A 213 5.40 -17.82 20.73
N ARG A 214 4.38 -17.32 21.44
CA ARG A 214 4.39 -15.97 22.03
C ARG A 214 5.38 -15.87 23.18
N ALA A 215 5.40 -16.87 24.07
CA ALA A 215 6.34 -16.94 25.19
C ALA A 215 7.80 -17.05 24.71
N VAL A 216 8.06 -17.84 23.66
CA VAL A 216 9.38 -17.91 23.00
C VAL A 216 9.80 -16.54 22.46
N GLY A 217 8.88 -15.79 21.83
CA GLY A 217 9.16 -14.44 21.37
C GLY A 217 9.58 -13.50 22.51
N GLY A 218 8.88 -13.55 23.64
CA GLY A 218 9.24 -12.77 24.84
C GLY A 218 10.57 -13.18 25.47
N LEU A 219 10.84 -14.50 25.53
CA LEU A 219 12.12 -15.04 26.00
C LEU A 219 13.28 -14.54 25.14
N LEU A 220 13.19 -14.70 23.81
CA LEU A 220 14.21 -14.23 22.88
C LEU A 220 14.48 -12.72 23.03
N TYR A 221 13.43 -11.93 23.21
CA TYR A 221 13.58 -10.48 23.46
C TYR A 221 14.35 -10.19 24.75
N ARG A 222 14.05 -10.94 25.82
CA ARG A 222 14.69 -10.81 27.14
C ARG A 222 16.18 -11.19 27.10
N ILE A 223 16.53 -12.24 26.36
CA ILE A 223 17.94 -12.68 26.23
C ILE A 223 18.73 -11.88 25.19
N GLY A 224 18.16 -10.79 24.65
CA GLY A 224 18.84 -9.80 23.80
C GLY A 224 18.60 -9.94 22.30
N TYR A 225 17.85 -10.94 21.84
CA TYR A 225 17.56 -11.11 20.41
C TYR A 225 16.46 -10.18 19.93
N ARG A 226 16.55 -9.78 18.67
CA ARG A 226 15.55 -8.98 17.97
C ARG A 226 15.23 -9.62 16.64
N ARG A 227 13.96 -9.61 16.23
CA ARG A 227 13.57 -10.05 14.89
C ARG A 227 13.93 -8.94 13.91
N ARG A 228 14.88 -9.21 13.01
CA ARG A 228 15.15 -8.37 11.85
C ARG A 228 15.09 -9.25 10.60
N GLY A 229 14.83 -8.64 9.45
CA GLY A 229 15.09 -9.33 8.17
C GLY A 229 16.57 -9.70 8.14
N GLY A 230 16.88 -10.98 7.93
CA GLY A 230 18.26 -11.39 7.74
C GLY A 230 18.81 -10.62 6.55
N ARG A 231 19.87 -9.83 6.75
CA ARG A 231 20.65 -9.37 5.59
C ARG A 231 21.20 -10.65 4.98
N ILE A 232 20.74 -10.99 3.78
CA ILE A 232 21.40 -12.00 2.96
C ILE A 232 22.86 -11.56 2.94
N LYS A 233 23.75 -12.36 3.57
CA LYS A 233 25.18 -12.18 3.33
C LYS A 233 25.30 -12.35 1.83
N ILE A 234 25.59 -11.26 1.11
CA ILE A 234 25.95 -11.34 -0.30
C ILE A 234 26.96 -12.48 -0.36
N PRO A 235 26.70 -13.57 -1.13
CA PRO A 235 27.61 -14.69 -1.14
C PRO A 235 29.02 -14.14 -1.34
N PRO A 236 29.99 -14.54 -0.50
CA PRO A 236 31.34 -14.00 -0.58
C PRO A 236 31.77 -14.08 -2.04
N LEU A 237 32.28 -12.96 -2.56
CA LEU A 237 32.76 -12.88 -3.93
C LEU A 237 33.75 -14.04 -4.13
N ASN A 238 33.39 -15.02 -4.96
CA ASN A 238 34.33 -16.09 -5.31
C ASN A 238 35.50 -15.47 -6.08
N ASP A 239 36.65 -16.14 -6.08
CA ASP A 239 37.87 -15.56 -6.64
C ASP A 239 37.75 -15.27 -8.14
N ASP A 240 36.97 -16.07 -8.87
CA ASP A 240 36.63 -15.82 -10.27
C ASP A 240 35.85 -14.51 -10.46
N ARG A 241 34.84 -14.25 -9.62
CA ARG A 241 34.07 -13.00 -9.67
C ARG A 241 34.93 -11.82 -9.26
N LYS A 242 35.83 -11.97 -8.28
CA LYS A 242 36.82 -10.94 -7.95
C LYS A 242 37.74 -10.65 -9.14
N ALA A 243 38.23 -11.68 -9.82
CA ALA A 243 39.09 -11.53 -11.00
C ALA A 243 38.36 -10.78 -12.13
N ARG A 244 37.11 -11.14 -12.43
CA ARG A 244 36.27 -10.42 -13.41
C ARG A 244 36.03 -8.96 -13.03
N ILE A 245 35.69 -8.69 -11.78
CA ILE A 245 35.51 -7.30 -11.29
C ILE A 245 36.81 -6.51 -11.41
N ARG A 246 37.96 -7.08 -11.02
CA ARG A 246 39.26 -6.40 -11.16
C ARG A 246 39.57 -6.09 -12.61
N ARG A 247 39.37 -7.05 -13.52
CA ARG A 247 39.54 -6.85 -14.95
C ARG A 247 38.66 -5.72 -15.48
N PHE A 248 37.37 -5.75 -15.14
CA PHE A 248 36.42 -4.69 -15.50
C PHE A 248 36.88 -3.33 -14.97
N LEU A 249 37.33 -3.22 -13.72
CA LEU A 249 37.81 -1.95 -13.16
C LEU A 249 39.04 -1.40 -13.90
N VAL A 250 39.98 -2.27 -14.31
CA VAL A 250 41.15 -1.85 -15.10
C VAL A 250 40.74 -1.38 -16.50
N GLU A 251 39.88 -2.15 -17.18
CA GLU A 251 39.36 -1.79 -18.51
C GLU A 251 38.55 -0.49 -18.46
N MET A 252 37.72 -0.33 -17.42
CA MET A 252 36.93 0.87 -17.18
C MET A 252 37.81 2.09 -16.87
N SER A 253 38.88 1.92 -16.09
CA SER A 253 39.84 2.99 -15.85
C SER A 253 40.49 3.46 -17.16
N ALA A 254 40.87 2.53 -18.04
CA ALA A 254 41.43 2.87 -19.35
C ALA A 254 40.40 3.54 -20.28
N ALA A 255 39.13 3.14 -20.18
CA ALA A 255 38.03 3.77 -20.91
C ALA A 255 37.80 5.22 -20.45
N LEU A 256 37.81 5.46 -19.14
CA LEU A 256 37.67 6.81 -18.57
C LEU A 256 38.81 7.73 -19.02
N THR A 257 40.06 7.24 -19.05
CA THR A 257 41.18 8.02 -19.59
C THR A 257 41.03 8.33 -21.08
N GLN A 258 40.49 7.41 -21.89
CA GLN A 258 40.18 7.67 -23.31
C GLN A 258 39.05 8.71 -23.47
N GLU A 259 38.05 8.69 -22.58
CA GLU A 259 36.97 9.68 -22.58
C GLU A 259 37.46 11.08 -22.16
N GLU A 260 38.34 11.17 -21.16
CA GLU A 260 38.97 12.43 -20.74
C GLU A 260 39.84 13.05 -21.83
N LYS A 261 40.49 12.23 -22.66
CA LYS A 261 41.27 12.67 -23.83
C LYS A 261 40.38 12.97 -25.06
N GLU A 262 39.07 12.83 -24.92
CA GLU A 262 38.09 12.97 -25.99
C GLU A 262 38.24 12.02 -27.19
N GLU A 263 39.07 10.97 -27.05
CA GLU A 263 39.31 9.96 -28.09
C GLU A 263 38.12 9.00 -28.24
N ALA A 264 37.40 8.78 -27.13
CA ALA A 264 36.24 7.91 -27.07
C ALA A 264 35.12 8.53 -26.23
N VAL A 265 33.92 7.95 -26.31
CA VAL A 265 32.78 8.28 -25.47
C VAL A 265 32.25 7.00 -24.86
N ILE A 266 32.05 6.99 -23.55
CA ILE A 266 31.49 5.85 -22.84
C ILE A 266 29.97 5.94 -22.92
N VAL A 267 29.37 4.84 -23.36
CA VAL A 267 27.93 4.70 -23.53
C VAL A 267 27.47 3.56 -22.65
N TYR A 268 26.63 3.87 -21.66
CA TYR A 268 25.99 2.87 -20.81
C TYR A 268 24.60 2.58 -21.36
N MET A 269 24.26 1.31 -21.46
CA MET A 269 22.92 0.85 -21.79
C MET A 269 22.37 0.01 -20.65
N ASP A 270 21.06 0.12 -20.44
CA ASP A 270 20.32 -0.78 -19.55
C ASP A 270 18.86 -0.89 -20.02
N GLU A 271 18.22 -1.99 -19.65
CA GLU A 271 16.80 -2.24 -19.82
C GLU A 271 16.04 -2.06 -18.52
N SER A 272 14.97 -1.27 -18.59
CA SER A 272 14.08 -1.05 -17.45
C SER A 272 12.64 -1.31 -17.80
N PHE A 273 11.78 -1.41 -16.79
CA PHE A 273 10.35 -1.52 -17.00
C PHE A 273 9.55 -0.70 -16.00
N CYS A 274 8.43 -0.17 -16.47
CA CYS A 274 7.40 0.45 -15.65
C CYS A 274 6.10 -0.33 -15.79
N HIS A 275 5.41 -0.53 -14.67
CA HIS A 275 4.08 -1.16 -14.68
C HIS A 275 3.02 -0.17 -15.17
N GLN A 276 2.07 -0.61 -15.99
CA GLN A 276 0.98 0.24 -16.47
C GLN A 276 0.15 0.83 -15.32
N LEU A 277 0.03 0.09 -14.21
CA LEU A 277 -0.66 0.55 -13.01
C LEU A 277 0.35 1.00 -11.93
N HIS A 278 1.49 1.56 -12.33
CA HIS A 278 2.46 2.13 -11.39
C HIS A 278 1.83 3.32 -10.65
N GLY A 279 1.70 3.21 -9.33
CA GLY A 279 1.10 4.23 -8.49
C GLY A 279 0.94 3.76 -7.05
N SER A 280 0.51 4.67 -6.17
CA SER A 280 0.27 4.37 -4.76
C SER A 280 -0.73 3.21 -4.59
N ALA A 281 -0.42 2.27 -3.71
CA ALA A 281 -1.38 1.23 -3.31
C ALA A 281 -2.59 1.79 -2.54
N TYR A 282 -2.51 3.05 -2.11
CA TYR A 282 -3.50 3.73 -1.28
C TYR A 282 -4.12 4.90 -2.04
N SER A 283 -5.43 5.02 -1.93
CA SER A 283 -6.23 6.14 -2.42
C SER A 283 -7.44 6.32 -1.51
N TYR A 284 -8.10 7.48 -1.61
CA TYR A 284 -9.36 7.74 -0.94
C TYR A 284 -10.51 7.26 -1.82
N PHE A 285 -11.46 6.54 -1.23
CA PHE A 285 -12.65 6.04 -1.90
C PHE A 285 -13.87 6.37 -1.07
N LEU A 286 -14.98 6.72 -1.72
CA LEU A 286 -16.26 6.90 -1.03
C LEU A 286 -16.77 5.54 -0.54
N THR A 287 -17.05 5.46 0.75
CA THR A 287 -17.68 4.30 1.40
C THR A 287 -19.16 4.56 1.65
N ASP A 288 -19.96 3.51 1.66
CA ASP A 288 -21.31 3.57 2.23
C ASP A 288 -21.28 3.65 3.77
N ASP A 289 -22.46 3.75 4.39
CA ASP A 289 -22.62 3.85 5.85
C ASP A 289 -22.07 2.63 6.61
N ASN A 290 -21.81 1.51 5.92
CA ASN A 290 -21.24 0.29 6.47
C ASN A 290 -19.71 0.20 6.25
N GLY A 291 -19.09 1.23 5.68
CA GLY A 291 -17.66 1.27 5.39
C GLY A 291 -17.24 0.47 4.15
N VAL A 292 -18.19 0.07 3.29
CA VAL A 292 -17.91 -0.66 2.06
C VAL A 292 -17.69 0.33 0.92
N VAL A 293 -16.57 0.20 0.23
CA VAL A 293 -16.27 1.00 -0.98
C VAL A 293 -17.27 0.64 -2.07
N GLN A 294 -17.86 1.65 -2.73
CA GLN A 294 -18.81 1.40 -3.83
C GLN A 294 -18.21 0.54 -4.95
N ASP A 295 -18.98 -0.46 -5.42
CA ASP A 295 -18.59 -1.32 -6.54
C ASP A 295 -18.27 -0.50 -7.80
N GLY A 296 -17.14 -0.80 -8.44
CA GLY A 296 -16.63 -0.07 -9.60
C GLY A 296 -15.76 1.14 -9.27
N MET A 297 -15.66 1.57 -8.01
CA MET A 297 -14.71 2.61 -7.57
C MET A 297 -13.37 2.07 -7.04
N GLY A 298 -13.01 0.83 -7.37
CA GLY A 298 -11.71 0.23 -7.03
C GLY A 298 -10.67 0.38 -8.14
N ARG A 299 -9.37 0.46 -7.77
CA ARG A 299 -8.29 0.24 -8.76
C ARG A 299 -8.35 -1.21 -9.25
N THR A 300 -8.09 -1.41 -10.55
CA THR A 300 -7.95 -2.74 -11.13
C THR A 300 -6.93 -3.53 -10.32
N SER A 301 -7.25 -4.78 -9.96
CA SER A 301 -6.33 -5.60 -9.16
C SER A 301 -5.11 -5.99 -9.99
N GLY A 302 -3.92 -5.94 -9.37
CA GLY A 302 -2.65 -6.27 -10.01
C GLY A 302 -1.89 -5.05 -10.54
N LYS A 303 -0.68 -5.30 -11.04
CA LYS A 303 0.24 -4.24 -11.50
C LYS A 303 0.04 -3.85 -12.98
N GLY A 304 -0.82 -4.57 -13.70
CA GLY A 304 -0.98 -4.42 -15.15
C GLY A 304 0.21 -4.93 -15.96
N LEU A 305 0.15 -4.73 -17.27
CA LEU A 305 1.24 -5.06 -18.19
C LEU A 305 2.48 -4.19 -17.92
N ARG A 306 3.64 -4.64 -18.34
CA ARG A 306 4.88 -3.86 -18.26
C ARG A 306 5.10 -3.08 -19.54
N MET A 307 5.44 -1.81 -19.42
CA MET A 307 6.12 -1.04 -20.45
C MET A 307 7.61 -1.27 -20.25
N ILE A 308 8.29 -1.78 -21.28
CA ILE A 308 9.71 -2.05 -21.26
C ILE A 308 10.40 -0.95 -22.06
N MET A 309 11.54 -0.50 -21.57
CA MET A 309 12.30 0.62 -22.08
C MET A 309 13.75 0.19 -22.20
N VAL A 310 14.32 0.37 -23.38
CA VAL A 310 15.75 0.26 -23.64
C VAL A 310 16.23 1.66 -23.95
N HIS A 311 17.34 2.04 -23.36
CA HIS A 311 17.94 3.35 -23.58
C HIS A 311 19.45 3.28 -23.38
N ALA A 312 20.13 4.30 -23.92
CA ALA A 312 21.55 4.49 -23.70
C ALA A 312 21.83 5.92 -23.21
N ILE A 313 22.78 6.03 -22.29
CA ILE A 313 23.19 7.28 -21.66
C ILE A 313 24.70 7.46 -21.75
N THR A 314 25.12 8.72 -21.78
CA THR A 314 26.52 9.15 -21.75
C THR A 314 26.70 10.16 -20.63
N LYS A 315 27.94 10.62 -20.38
CA LYS A 315 28.20 11.75 -19.47
C LYS A 315 27.39 13.01 -19.84
N GLY A 316 27.09 13.19 -21.13
CA GLY A 316 26.26 14.29 -21.65
C GLY A 316 24.75 14.00 -21.66
N GLY A 317 24.28 13.04 -20.85
CA GLY A 317 22.88 12.65 -20.77
C GLY A 317 22.47 11.59 -21.79
N ALA A 318 21.16 11.44 -21.97
CA ALA A 318 20.57 10.42 -22.84
C ALA A 318 20.97 10.60 -24.31
N LEU A 319 21.12 9.47 -25.01
CA LEU A 319 21.20 9.41 -26.46
C LEU A 319 19.78 9.37 -27.04
N ALA A 320 19.03 10.44 -26.84
CA ALA A 320 17.66 10.59 -27.33
C ALA A 320 17.61 11.67 -28.42
N ALA A 321 16.77 11.45 -29.43
CA ALA A 321 16.37 12.53 -30.31
C ALA A 321 15.45 13.48 -29.53
N VAL A 322 15.72 14.78 -29.63
CA VAL A 322 14.96 15.82 -28.92
C VAL A 322 14.24 16.73 -29.90
N ASP A 323 13.10 17.28 -29.47
CA ASP A 323 12.36 18.29 -30.21
C ASP A 323 12.98 19.69 -30.05
N GLU A 324 12.36 20.70 -30.66
CA GLU A 324 12.78 22.11 -30.59
C GLU A 324 12.81 22.67 -29.16
N ASN A 325 12.05 22.05 -28.24
CA ASN A 325 11.97 22.43 -26.84
C ASN A 325 12.91 21.58 -25.96
N ASN A 326 13.80 20.79 -26.57
CA ASN A 326 14.75 19.91 -25.89
C ASN A 326 14.08 18.78 -25.07
N PHE A 327 12.86 18.37 -25.45
CA PHE A 327 12.20 17.19 -24.89
C PHE A 327 12.42 15.97 -25.79
N PRO A 328 12.56 14.75 -25.22
CA PRO A 328 12.64 13.53 -26.03
C PRO A 328 11.44 13.39 -26.97
N ILE A 329 11.72 13.12 -28.24
CA ILE A 329 10.67 12.88 -29.25
C ILE A 329 9.91 11.60 -28.85
N PRO A 330 8.57 11.59 -28.85
CA PRO A 330 7.80 10.42 -28.49
C PRO A 330 8.16 9.18 -29.33
N GLU A 331 8.42 8.05 -28.66
CA GLU A 331 8.81 6.79 -29.31
C GLU A 331 7.78 5.66 -29.12
N GLY A 332 7.82 4.68 -30.02
CA GLY A 332 7.05 3.44 -29.93
C GLY A 332 5.54 3.64 -29.76
N TRP A 333 5.00 3.26 -28.60
CA TRP A 333 3.57 3.40 -28.29
C TRP A 333 3.11 4.87 -28.25
N PHE A 334 4.01 5.79 -27.94
CA PHE A 334 3.70 7.23 -27.83
C PHE A 334 3.76 7.96 -29.17
N LYS A 335 4.27 7.34 -30.23
CA LYS A 335 4.24 7.93 -31.58
C LYS A 335 2.80 8.10 -32.06
N PRO A 336 2.39 9.31 -32.48
CA PRO A 336 1.10 9.52 -33.12
C PRO A 336 0.91 8.59 -34.32
N LYS A 337 -0.32 8.11 -34.54
CA LYS A 337 -0.60 7.28 -35.72
C LYS A 337 -0.54 8.14 -36.98
N ASP A 338 0.37 7.82 -37.89
CA ASP A 338 0.26 8.28 -39.28
C ASP A 338 -1.06 7.75 -39.87
N LYS A 339 -1.95 8.65 -40.27
CA LYS A 339 -3.20 8.28 -40.95
C LYS A 339 -2.87 7.54 -42.25
N GLY A 340 -2.96 6.21 -42.24
CA GLY A 340 -2.79 5.35 -43.42
C GLY A 340 -1.68 4.30 -43.32
N LYS A 341 -0.81 4.37 -42.31
CA LYS A 341 0.13 3.29 -42.01
C LYS A 341 -0.38 2.55 -40.77
N GLY A 342 -0.67 1.25 -40.94
CA GLY A 342 -1.00 0.39 -39.81
C GLY A 342 0.06 0.51 -38.72
N ARG A 343 -0.33 0.28 -37.47
CA ARG A 343 0.57 0.27 -36.31
C ARG A 343 1.84 -0.48 -36.72
N GLN A 344 2.99 0.20 -36.77
CA GLN A 344 4.26 -0.52 -36.89
C GLN A 344 4.27 -1.46 -35.67
N GLY A 345 4.11 -2.75 -35.94
CA GLY A 345 4.23 -3.76 -34.90
C GLY A 345 5.61 -3.64 -34.28
N ALA A 346 5.82 -4.31 -33.16
CA ALA A 346 7.13 -4.44 -32.50
C ALA A 346 8.16 -5.24 -33.35
N GLY A 347 8.25 -4.99 -34.66
CA GLY A 347 9.02 -5.75 -35.63
C GLY A 347 9.46 -5.00 -36.89
N SER A 348 9.18 -3.69 -37.02
CA SER A 348 9.91 -2.85 -37.99
C SER A 348 10.50 -1.64 -37.29
N MET A 349 11.74 -1.77 -36.83
CA MET A 349 12.49 -0.64 -36.30
C MET A 349 13.01 0.19 -37.48
N GLY A 350 12.51 1.43 -37.59
CA GLY A 350 13.08 2.43 -38.51
C GLY A 350 14.47 2.85 -38.04
N THR A 351 15.31 3.28 -38.99
CA THR A 351 16.58 3.96 -38.69
C THR A 351 16.26 5.33 -38.13
N GLU A 352 16.60 5.57 -36.87
CA GLU A 352 16.28 6.81 -36.18
C GLU A 352 17.45 7.21 -35.29
N GLU A 353 17.68 8.51 -35.13
CA GLU A 353 18.78 9.07 -34.35
C GLU A 353 18.44 9.15 -32.85
N THR A 354 17.76 8.12 -32.34
CA THR A 354 17.45 7.95 -30.92
C THR A 354 17.81 6.53 -30.50
N ALA A 355 18.41 6.39 -29.32
CA ALA A 355 18.66 5.10 -28.67
C ALA A 355 17.47 4.65 -27.81
N GLU A 356 16.39 5.42 -27.75
CA GLU A 356 15.19 5.04 -26.99
C GLU A 356 14.34 4.03 -27.77
N MET A 357 13.93 2.96 -27.08
CA MET A 357 12.97 1.99 -27.60
C MET A 357 11.99 1.58 -26.50
N LEU A 358 10.70 1.75 -26.78
CA LEU A 358 9.63 1.43 -25.84
C LEU A 358 8.63 0.45 -26.45
N TRP A 359 8.29 -0.59 -25.71
CA TRP A 359 7.23 -1.53 -26.09
C TRP A 359 6.49 -2.08 -24.87
N GLN A 360 5.31 -2.64 -25.12
CA GLN A 360 4.52 -3.28 -24.07
C GLN A 360 4.81 -4.78 -24.06
N ALA A 361 5.06 -5.33 -22.86
CA ALA A 361 5.19 -6.76 -22.66
C ALA A 361 3.86 -7.48 -22.98
N LYS A 362 3.97 -8.68 -23.57
CA LYS A 362 2.81 -9.53 -23.85
C LYS A 362 2.20 -10.17 -22.59
N ARG A 363 2.96 -10.23 -21.50
CA ARG A 363 2.56 -10.86 -20.22
C ARG A 363 2.81 -9.89 -19.07
N ALA A 364 1.97 -9.96 -18.03
CA ALA A 364 2.10 -9.14 -16.82
C ALA A 364 3.12 -9.71 -15.81
N THR A 365 3.51 -10.98 -15.96
CA THR A 365 4.42 -11.73 -15.08
C THR A 365 5.51 -12.43 -15.91
N GLY A 366 6.60 -12.84 -15.25
CA GLY A 366 7.77 -13.47 -15.89
C GLY A 366 9.03 -12.61 -15.76
N ASP A 367 10.15 -13.13 -16.29
CA ASP A 367 11.36 -12.33 -16.50
C ASP A 367 11.08 -11.30 -17.62
N TYR A 368 11.56 -10.06 -17.46
CA TYR A 368 11.42 -9.06 -18.51
C TYR A 368 12.56 -9.15 -19.53
N HIS A 369 13.69 -9.77 -19.19
CA HIS A 369 14.77 -10.03 -20.15
C HIS A 369 14.28 -10.89 -21.33
N ASP A 370 13.32 -11.80 -21.12
CA ASP A 370 12.64 -12.58 -22.17
C ASP A 370 11.94 -11.72 -23.26
N ALA A 371 11.68 -10.46 -22.95
CA ALA A 371 10.99 -9.55 -23.87
C ALA A 371 11.94 -8.91 -24.89
N MET A 372 13.25 -8.91 -24.64
CA MET A 372 14.27 -8.40 -25.56
C MET A 372 15.08 -9.58 -26.09
N LYS A 373 14.82 -9.96 -27.34
CA LYS A 373 15.52 -11.07 -27.99
C LYS A 373 16.79 -10.55 -28.66
N ASP A 374 17.78 -11.42 -28.86
CA ASP A 374 19.05 -11.11 -29.54
C ASP A 374 18.85 -10.34 -30.84
N LYS A 375 17.94 -10.80 -31.70
CA LYS A 375 17.62 -10.12 -32.96
C LYS A 375 17.12 -8.69 -32.75
N MET A 376 16.30 -8.48 -31.72
CA MET A 376 15.74 -7.17 -31.40
C MET A 376 16.81 -6.25 -30.81
N PHE A 377 17.71 -6.80 -29.99
CA PHE A 377 18.88 -6.07 -29.48
C PHE A 377 19.82 -5.65 -30.59
N MET A 378 20.16 -6.55 -31.52
CA MET A 378 21.02 -6.21 -32.66
C MET A 378 20.37 -5.19 -33.58
N GLU A 379 19.07 -5.31 -33.86
CA GLU A 379 18.33 -4.29 -34.63
C GLU A 379 18.36 -2.92 -33.92
N TRP A 380 18.21 -2.90 -32.59
CA TRP A 380 18.34 -1.67 -31.80
C TRP A 380 19.76 -1.09 -31.87
N LEU A 381 20.79 -1.91 -31.72
CA LEU A 381 22.17 -1.48 -31.80
C LEU A 381 22.48 -0.80 -33.14
N GLU A 382 22.07 -1.43 -34.24
CA GLU A 382 22.36 -0.98 -35.61
C GLU A 382 21.49 0.19 -36.06
N ARG A 383 20.20 0.19 -35.73
CA ARG A 383 19.23 1.14 -36.30
C ARG A 383 18.89 2.31 -35.39
N ARG A 384 19.27 2.24 -34.11
CA ARG A 384 18.93 3.23 -33.08
C ARG A 384 20.19 3.76 -32.41
N LEU A 385 20.92 2.89 -31.71
CA LEU A 385 22.09 3.33 -30.94
C LEU A 385 23.18 3.93 -31.82
N ALA A 386 23.64 3.20 -32.83
CA ALA A 386 24.73 3.65 -33.69
C ALA A 386 24.40 4.97 -34.44
N PRO A 387 23.20 5.14 -35.05
CA PRO A 387 22.79 6.41 -35.64
C PRO A 387 22.72 7.55 -34.61
N ALA A 388 22.10 7.33 -33.44
CA ALA A 388 22.01 8.35 -32.38
C ALA A 388 23.39 8.79 -31.88
N PHE A 389 24.30 7.83 -31.70
CA PHE A 389 25.67 8.10 -31.31
C PHE A 389 26.40 8.92 -32.38
N LYS A 390 26.28 8.52 -33.65
CA LYS A 390 26.92 9.21 -34.77
C LYS A 390 26.38 10.63 -34.96
N ALA A 391 25.08 10.84 -34.78
CA ALA A 391 24.47 12.16 -34.85
C ALA A 391 25.02 13.10 -33.75
N LYS A 392 25.19 12.59 -32.52
CA LYS A 392 25.65 13.40 -31.37
C LYS A 392 27.17 13.57 -31.30
N TYR A 393 27.95 12.55 -31.66
CA TYR A 393 29.40 12.49 -31.43
C TYR A 393 30.23 12.28 -32.71
N GLY A 394 29.59 12.24 -33.88
CA GLY A 394 30.27 12.08 -35.17
C GLY A 394 31.00 10.75 -35.28
N ASN A 395 32.31 10.82 -35.58
CA ASN A 395 33.17 9.66 -35.79
C ASN A 395 33.99 9.28 -34.54
N LYS A 396 33.64 9.77 -33.35
CA LYS A 396 34.31 9.36 -32.09
C LYS A 396 34.15 7.85 -31.87
N LYS A 397 35.09 7.25 -31.13
CA LYS A 397 34.99 5.83 -30.76
C LYS A 397 33.95 5.63 -29.66
N MET A 398 33.03 4.68 -29.83
CA MET A 398 32.10 4.28 -28.77
C MET A 398 32.73 3.19 -27.91
N ILE A 399 32.76 3.39 -26.59
CA ILE A 399 33.02 2.33 -25.61
C ILE A 399 31.68 1.96 -24.98
N PHE A 400 31.19 0.77 -25.33
CA PHE A 400 29.85 0.34 -24.98
C PHE A 400 29.86 -0.53 -23.72
N VAL A 401 29.12 -0.10 -22.70
CA VAL A 401 29.00 -0.77 -21.39
C VAL A 401 27.57 -1.28 -21.24
N LEU A 402 27.45 -2.59 -21.04
CA LEU A 402 26.20 -3.30 -20.83
C LEU A 402 26.39 -4.38 -19.75
N ASP A 403 25.27 -4.91 -19.26
CA ASP A 403 25.30 -6.04 -18.34
C ASP A 403 25.57 -7.38 -19.07
N ASN A 404 25.62 -8.47 -18.32
CA ASN A 404 25.79 -9.82 -18.87
C ASN A 404 24.45 -10.58 -18.87
N ALA A 405 23.38 -9.94 -19.36
CA ALA A 405 22.12 -10.62 -19.60
C ALA A 405 22.31 -11.80 -20.58
N SER A 406 21.63 -12.91 -20.31
CA SER A 406 21.80 -14.20 -21.01
C SER A 406 20.71 -14.49 -22.02
#